data_AF-A0A2E9E0I6-F1
#
_entry.id   AF-A0A2E9E0I6-F1
#
_cell.length_a   1.000
_cell.length_b   1.000
_cell.length_c   1.000
_cell.angle_alpha   90.00
_cell.angle_beta   90.00
_cell.angle_gamma   90.00
#
_symmetry.space_group_name_H-M   'P 1'
#
loop_
_entity.id
_entity.type
_entity.pdbx_description
1 polymer ?
#
loop_
_entity_poly.entity_id
_entity_poly.type
_entity_poly.pdbx_seq_one_letter_code
_entity_poly.pdbx_strand_id
1 'polypeptide(L)'
;MPRSIPVIDFEDFISGDESRREKFVSMVGDSLKDIGFFALENHGIAIDLIEKSYQRGDEFFSLDKSVKNNYLQPNISHQRGYTAFGVEHAKDNPAPDLKEF
;
A
#
# COMPACT_ATOMS: atom_id res chain seq x y z
N MET A 1 25.16 12.25 -4.60
CA MET A 1 24.28 12.11 -3.42
C MET A 1 23.25 11.04 -3.73
N PRO A 2 22.80 10.21 -2.77
CA PRO A 2 21.72 9.26 -3.01
C PRO A 2 20.45 10.01 -3.44
N ARG A 3 19.71 9.46 -4.40
CA ARG A 3 18.39 9.97 -4.76
C ARG A 3 17.45 9.76 -3.57
N SER A 4 16.75 10.81 -3.15
CA SER A 4 15.73 10.75 -2.10
C SER A 4 14.33 10.65 -2.73
N ILE A 5 13.43 9.91 -2.09
CA ILE A 5 12.02 9.91 -2.47
C ILE A 5 11.41 11.25 -2.05
N PRO A 6 10.79 12.02 -2.96
CA PRO A 6 10.12 13.27 -2.61
C PRO A 6 9.01 13.03 -1.58
N VAL A 7 8.92 13.89 -0.57
CA VAL A 7 7.78 13.94 0.36
C VAL A 7 6.90 15.09 -0.06
N ILE A 8 5.60 14.85 -0.22
CA ILE A 8 4.62 15.81 -0.70
C ILE A 8 3.51 15.93 0.34
N ASP A 9 3.15 17.16 0.70
CA ASP A 9 2.12 17.45 1.69
C ASP A 9 0.73 17.53 1.05
N PHE A 10 -0.19 16.67 1.45
CA PHE A 10 -1.56 16.70 0.93
C PHE A 10 -2.35 17.95 1.36
N GLU A 11 -1.97 18.61 2.44
CA GLU A 11 -2.60 19.87 2.86
C GLU A 11 -2.42 20.97 1.83
N ASP A 12 -1.31 20.98 1.07
CA ASP A 12 -1.12 21.92 -0.04
C ASP A 12 -2.24 21.78 -1.09
N PHE A 13 -2.65 20.55 -1.39
CA PHE A 13 -3.70 20.27 -2.37
C PHE A 13 -5.08 20.75 -1.92
N ILE A 14 -5.42 20.57 -0.64
CA ILE A 14 -6.75 20.90 -0.10
C ILE A 14 -6.82 22.28 0.55
N SER A 15 -5.73 23.04 0.57
CA SER A 15 -5.60 24.33 1.27
C SER A 15 -6.55 25.42 0.81
N GLY A 16 -7.09 25.33 -0.41
CA GLY A 16 -7.84 26.41 -1.07
C GLY A 16 -6.95 27.51 -1.68
N ASP A 17 -5.63 27.43 -1.49
CA ASP A 17 -4.64 28.31 -2.13
C ASP A 17 -4.23 27.71 -3.49
N GLU A 18 -4.48 28.46 -4.56
CA GLU A 18 -4.20 28.02 -5.93
C GLU A 18 -2.71 27.75 -6.17
N SER A 19 -1.81 28.58 -5.62
CA SER A 19 -0.37 28.42 -5.79
C SER A 19 0.16 27.18 -5.07
N ARG A 20 -0.33 26.92 -3.85
CA ARG A 20 0.01 25.68 -3.12
C ARG A 20 -0.50 24.44 -3.85
N ARG A 21 -1.73 24.50 -4.39
CA ARG A 21 -2.30 23.40 -5.17
C ARG A 21 -1.52 23.13 -6.44
N GLU A 22 -1.12 24.17 -7.18
CA GLU A 22 -0.29 24.04 -8.39
C GLU A 22 1.07 23.42 -8.07
N LYS A 23 1.71 23.87 -6.99
CA LYS A 23 2.97 23.29 -6.52
C LYS A 23 2.83 21.80 -6.20
N PHE A 24 1.79 21.41 -5.47
CA PHE A 24 1.49 20.00 -5.20
C PHE A 24 1.37 19.19 -6.50
N VAL A 25 0.56 19.66 -7.45
CA VAL A 25 0.33 18.98 -8.74
C VAL A 25 1.63 18.82 -9.54
N SER A 26 2.47 19.86 -9.60
CA SER A 26 3.77 19.78 -10.27
C SER A 26 4.67 18.76 -9.59
N MET A 27 4.79 18.81 -8.26
CA MET A 27 5.65 17.90 -7.51
C MET A 27 5.23 16.43 -7.68
N VAL A 28 3.93 16.13 -7.67
CA VAL A 28 3.42 14.78 -7.95
C VAL A 28 3.80 14.34 -9.36
N GLY A 29 3.51 15.19 -10.35
CA GLY A 29 3.80 14.90 -11.75
C GLY A 29 5.29 14.68 -12.02
N ASP A 30 6.15 15.51 -11.45
CA ASP A 30 7.60 15.43 -11.64
C ASP A 30 8.19 14.21 -10.93
N SER A 31 7.71 13.88 -9.72
CA SER A 31 8.13 12.69 -8.97
C SER A 31 7.79 11.40 -9.72
N LEU A 32 6.58 11.33 -10.30
CA LEU A 32 6.15 10.18 -11.09
C LEU A 32 6.89 10.05 -12.42
N LYS A 33 7.33 11.16 -13.03
CA LYS A 33 8.13 11.14 -14.27
C LYS A 33 9.59 10.76 -14.04
N ASP A 34 10.19 11.19 -12.94
CA ASP A 34 11.62 10.95 -12.66
C ASP A 34 11.87 9.60 -11.98
N ILE A 35 11.34 9.40 -10.77
CA ILE A 35 11.60 8.21 -9.95
C ILE A 35 10.44 7.20 -10.04
N GLY A 36 9.23 7.66 -10.36
CA GLY A 36 8.01 6.85 -10.35
C GLY A 36 7.33 6.73 -8.99
N PHE A 37 7.88 7.38 -7.95
CA PHE A 37 7.40 7.30 -6.56
C PHE A 37 7.54 8.64 -5.82
N PHE A 38 6.66 8.84 -4.86
CA PHE A 38 6.72 9.89 -3.84
C PHE A 38 6.10 9.36 -2.53
N ALA A 39 6.45 9.97 -1.40
CA ALA A 39 5.76 9.79 -0.13
C ALA A 39 4.74 10.91 0.07
N LEU A 40 3.56 10.59 0.59
CA LEU A 40 2.50 11.55 0.89
C LEU A 40 2.39 11.72 2.40
N GLU A 41 2.42 12.96 2.89
CA GLU A 41 2.16 13.29 4.30
C GLU A 41 0.87 14.12 4.45
N ASN A 42 0.40 14.25 5.70
CA ASN A 42 -0.85 14.93 6.05
C ASN A 42 -2.06 14.50 5.20
N HIS A 43 -2.11 13.23 4.82
CA HIS A 43 -3.16 12.64 3.98
C HIS A 43 -4.55 12.56 4.66
N GLY A 44 -4.68 13.00 5.91
CA GLY A 44 -5.95 13.09 6.64
C GLY A 44 -6.51 11.78 7.19
N ILE A 45 -5.77 10.66 7.06
CA ILE A 45 -6.16 9.39 7.68
C ILE A 45 -5.64 9.42 9.12
N ALA A 46 -6.54 9.23 10.08
CA ALA A 46 -6.18 9.26 11.49
C ALA A 46 -5.18 8.13 11.84
N ILE A 47 -4.15 8.47 12.61
CA ILE A 47 -3.09 7.53 13.00
C ILE A 47 -3.66 6.33 13.76
N ASP A 48 -4.65 6.55 14.63
CA ASP A 48 -5.28 5.48 15.40
C ASP A 48 -6.01 4.46 14.50
N LEU A 49 -6.58 4.89 13.38
CA LEU A 49 -7.20 4.01 12.40
C LEU A 49 -6.15 3.16 11.66
N ILE A 50 -5.01 3.75 11.33
CA ILE A 50 -3.88 3.04 10.71
C ILE A 50 -3.36 1.97 11.68
N GLU A 51 -3.07 2.36 12.93
CA GLU A 51 -2.59 1.46 13.98
C GLU A 51 -3.55 0.29 14.23
N LYS A 52 -4.85 0.58 14.35
CA LYS A 52 -5.89 -0.47 14.48
C LYS A 52 -5.92 -1.40 13.27
N SER A 53 -5.71 -0.88 12.06
CA SER A 53 -5.71 -1.70 10.84
C SER A 53 -4.52 -2.67 10.83
N TYR A 54 -3.33 -2.21 11.21
CA TYR A 54 -2.16 -3.08 11.41
C TYR A 54 -2.42 -4.13 12.49
N GLN A 55 -2.96 -3.73 13.64
CA GLN A 55 -3.30 -4.66 14.71
C GLN A 55 -4.27 -5.76 14.23
N ARG A 56 -5.30 -5.40 13.44
CA ARG A 56 -6.22 -6.41 12.89
C ARG A 56 -5.55 -7.34 11.89
N GLY A 57 -4.61 -6.83 11.09
CA GLY A 57 -3.77 -7.66 10.23
C GLY A 57 -2.95 -8.67 11.03
N ASP A 58 -2.23 -8.19 12.05
CA ASP A 58 -1.41 -9.03 12.94
C ASP A 58 -2.25 -10.11 13.64
N GLU A 59 -3.41 -9.73 14.19
CA GLU A 59 -4.35 -10.66 14.82
C GLU A 59 -4.82 -11.73 13.83
N PHE A 60 -5.18 -11.34 12.60
CA PHE A 60 -5.63 -12.28 11.58
C PHE A 60 -4.53 -13.24 11.15
N PHE A 61 -3.33 -12.75 10.84
CA PHE A 61 -2.23 -13.60 10.38
C PHE A 61 -1.64 -14.48 11.49
N SER A 62 -1.87 -14.12 12.76
CA SER A 62 -1.53 -14.95 13.93
C SER A 62 -2.50 -16.12 14.15
N LEU A 63 -3.64 -16.18 13.45
CA LEU A 63 -4.57 -17.31 13.53
C LEU A 63 -3.94 -18.59 12.97
N ASP A 64 -4.41 -19.73 13.46
CA ASP A 64 -4.04 -21.03 12.93
C ASP A 64 -4.33 -21.12 11.42
N LYS A 65 -3.43 -21.78 10.69
CA LYS A 65 -3.54 -21.96 9.24
C LYS A 65 -4.89 -22.56 8.82
N SER A 66 -5.43 -23.48 9.60
CA SER A 66 -6.74 -24.10 9.34
C SER A 66 -7.88 -23.07 9.36
N VAL A 67 -7.80 -22.08 10.24
CA VAL A 67 -8.79 -20.99 10.33
C VAL A 67 -8.63 -20.05 9.13
N LYS A 68 -7.39 -19.62 8.83
CA LYS A 68 -7.11 -18.74 7.68
C LYS A 68 -7.54 -19.37 6.35
N ASN A 69 -7.34 -20.68 6.20
CA ASN A 69 -7.72 -21.42 5.00
C ASN A 69 -9.24 -21.39 4.71
N ASN A 70 -10.09 -21.16 5.71
CA ASN A 70 -11.54 -21.02 5.49
C ASN A 70 -11.90 -19.77 4.67
N TYR A 71 -10.96 -18.83 4.53
CA TYR A 71 -11.13 -17.59 3.76
C TYR A 71 -10.54 -17.67 2.35
N LEU A 72 -10.00 -18.82 1.92
CA LEU A 72 -9.51 -19.02 0.55
C LEU A 72 -10.67 -18.89 -0.45
N GLN A 73 -10.46 -18.18 -1.56
CA GLN A 73 -11.44 -18.04 -2.65
C GLN A 73 -10.83 -18.42 -4.02
N PRO A 74 -10.47 -19.70 -4.24
CA PRO A 74 -9.82 -20.15 -5.47
C PRO A 74 -10.71 -20.01 -6.72
N ASN A 75 -12.03 -20.05 -6.54
CA ASN A 75 -13.03 -19.90 -7.60
C ASN A 75 -13.00 -18.53 -8.29
N ILE A 76 -12.42 -17.50 -7.66
CA ILE A 76 -12.24 -16.17 -8.24
C ILE A 76 -10.76 -15.82 -8.41
N SER A 77 -9.89 -16.83 -8.55
CA SER A 77 -8.44 -16.64 -8.66
C SER A 77 -7.85 -15.84 -7.49
N HIS A 78 -8.33 -16.08 -6.27
CA HIS A 78 -7.82 -15.45 -5.04
C HIS A 78 -7.90 -13.90 -5.01
N GLN A 79 -8.76 -13.28 -5.84
CA GLN A 79 -8.92 -11.82 -5.85
C GLN A 79 -9.53 -11.25 -4.56
N ARG A 80 -10.09 -12.09 -3.69
CA ARG A 80 -10.60 -11.74 -2.36
C ARG A 80 -10.29 -12.86 -1.38
N GLY A 81 -10.37 -12.53 -0.09
CA GLY A 81 -10.13 -13.47 0.99
C GLY A 81 -8.64 -13.63 1.27
N TYR A 82 -8.27 -14.79 1.82
CA TYR A 82 -6.90 -15.13 2.18
C TYR A 82 -6.15 -15.75 1.00
N THR A 83 -4.87 -15.41 0.83
CA THR A 83 -3.94 -16.07 -0.09
C THR A 83 -2.77 -16.63 0.71
N ALA A 84 -2.66 -17.97 0.73
CA ALA A 84 -1.60 -18.64 1.45
C ALA A 84 -0.24 -18.52 0.76
N PHE A 85 0.83 -18.74 1.53
CA PHE A 85 2.21 -18.83 1.02
C PHE A 85 2.33 -19.72 -0.23
N GLY A 86 3.05 -19.21 -1.22
CA GLY A 86 3.38 -19.92 -2.46
C GLY A 86 2.23 -20.18 -3.43
N VAL A 87 1.07 -19.55 -3.22
CA VAL A 87 0.00 -19.51 -4.22
C VAL A 87 0.35 -18.51 -5.33
N GLU A 88 0.80 -17.31 -4.95
CA GLU A 88 1.21 -16.28 -5.91
C GLU A 88 2.68 -16.42 -6.33
N HIS A 89 2.92 -16.14 -7.60
CA HIS A 89 4.24 -16.08 -8.21
C HIS A 89 4.36 -14.74 -8.93
N ALA A 90 5.49 -14.05 -8.72
CA ALA A 90 5.83 -12.94 -9.58
C ALA A 90 5.92 -13.45 -11.03
N LYS A 91 5.43 -12.66 -11.98
CA LYS A 91 5.46 -12.99 -13.40
C LYS A 91 6.88 -13.38 -13.81
N ASP A 92 7.02 -14.54 -14.45
CA ASP A 92 8.28 -15.12 -14.92
C ASP A 92 9.29 -15.51 -13.82
N ASN A 93 8.87 -15.59 -12.56
CA ASN A 93 9.69 -16.09 -11.45
C ASN A 93 9.23 -17.49 -11.00
N PRO A 94 10.09 -18.52 -11.09
CA PRO A 94 9.74 -19.87 -10.64
C PRO A 94 9.69 -20.01 -9.11
N ALA A 95 10.23 -19.04 -8.36
CA ALA A 95 10.18 -19.05 -6.92
C ALA A 95 8.81 -18.55 -6.42
N PRO A 96 8.13 -19.32 -5.55
CA PRO A 96 6.90 -18.85 -4.90
C PRO A 96 7.18 -17.65 -4.01
N ASP A 97 6.23 -16.73 -3.95
CA ASP A 97 6.30 -15.64 -3.00
C ASP A 97 6.15 -16.15 -1.56
N LEU A 98 7.14 -15.86 -0.72
CA LEU A 98 7.14 -16.18 0.71
C LEU A 98 6.38 -15.10 1.50
N LYS A 99 5.16 -14.82 1.06
CA LYS A 99 4.21 -13.93 1.73
C LYS A 99 2.80 -14.52 1.69
N GLU A 100 1.99 -14.11 2.64
CA GLU A 100 0.55 -14.35 2.66
C GLU A 100 -0.18 -13.02 2.52
N PHE A 101 -1.40 -13.06 1.96
CA PHE A 101 -2.26 -11.89 1.75
C PHE A 101 -3.63 -12.10 2.38
#